data_AF-R6C9X0-F1
#
_entry.id   AF-R6C9X0-F1
#
_cell.length_a   1.000
_cell.length_b   1.000
_cell.length_c   1.000
_cell.angle_alpha   90.00
_cell.angle_beta   90.00
_cell.angle_gamma   90.00
#
_symmetry.space_group_name_H-M   'P 1'
#
loop_
_entity.id
_entity.type
_entity.pdbx_description
1 polymer ?
#
loop_
_entity_poly.entity_id
_entity_poly.type
_entity_poly.pdbx_seq_one_letter_code
_entity_poly.pdbx_strand_id
1 'polypeptide(L)'
;MAKNKKKPSFIDDGRTIADMNVEGMPWYSGEKSKTENKRENDFTDLTFKEKRAMMRGILGAALLIAALFLLVFFLFILFCSYVWLK
;
A
#
# COMPACT_ATOMS: atom_id res chain seq x y z
N MET A 1 -39.14 22.96 17.90
CA MET A 1 -38.28 21.98 17.21
C MET A 1 -36.97 22.65 16.82
N ALA A 2 -35.90 22.41 17.57
CA ALA A 2 -34.58 22.95 17.25
C ALA A 2 -33.95 22.13 16.12
N LYS A 3 -33.69 22.76 14.96
CA LYS A 3 -33.01 22.14 13.81
C LYS A 3 -31.57 21.79 14.23
N ASN A 4 -31.29 20.50 14.33
CA ASN A 4 -29.96 19.97 14.58
C ASN A 4 -29.11 20.19 13.32
N LYS A 5 -28.30 21.26 13.28
CA LYS A 5 -27.38 21.52 12.16
C LYS A 5 -26.24 20.51 12.24
N LYS A 6 -26.16 19.60 11.26
CA LYS A 6 -25.03 18.68 11.12
C LYS A 6 -23.76 19.52 10.90
N LYS A 7 -22.71 19.24 11.68
CA LYS A 7 -21.40 19.87 11.49
C LYS A 7 -20.81 19.41 10.15
N PRO A 8 -20.15 20.29 9.39
CA PRO A 8 -19.46 19.88 8.17
C PRO A 8 -18.41 18.82 8.51
N SER A 9 -18.30 17.81 7.67
CA SER A 9 -17.24 16.79 7.75
C SER A 9 -15.91 17.47 7.48
N PHE A 10 -14.95 17.31 8.39
CA PHE A 10 -13.59 17.77 8.18
C PHE A 10 -12.93 16.86 7.14
N ILE A 11 -12.60 17.43 5.98
CA ILE A 11 -11.83 16.78 4.93
C ILE A 11 -10.40 17.27 5.10
N ASP A 12 -9.50 16.37 5.45
CA ASP A 12 -8.09 16.68 5.64
C ASP A 12 -7.40 16.67 4.27
N ASP A 13 -7.31 17.86 3.65
CA ASP A 13 -6.70 18.05 2.34
C ASP A 13 -5.15 18.02 2.36
N GLY A 14 -4.54 17.66 3.51
CA GLY A 14 -3.08 17.67 3.69
C GLY A 14 -2.44 19.07 3.59
N ARG A 15 -3.26 20.12 3.53
CA ARG A 15 -2.83 21.51 3.42
C ARG A 15 -2.50 22.06 4.80
N THR A 16 -1.34 22.68 4.93
CA THR A 16 -1.01 23.45 6.12
C THR A 16 -1.90 24.69 6.21
N ILE A 17 -2.86 24.69 7.15
CA ILE A 17 -3.74 25.84 7.40
C ILE A 17 -2.97 26.98 8.07
N ALA A 18 -2.05 26.63 8.98
CA ALA A 18 -1.16 27.56 9.67
C ALA A 18 0.22 26.91 9.84
N ASP A 19 1.27 27.63 9.49
CA ASP A 19 2.65 27.16 9.65
C ASP A 19 3.07 27.31 11.12
N MET A 20 3.18 26.19 11.82
CA MET A 20 3.62 26.12 13.23
C MET A 20 5.09 25.71 13.37
N ASN A 21 5.85 25.73 12.27
CA ASN A 21 7.26 25.40 12.28
C ASN A 21 8.11 26.56 12.83
N VAL A 22 8.19 26.65 14.15
CA VAL A 22 8.87 27.72 14.88
C VAL A 22 10.22 27.23 15.41
N GLU A 23 11.29 27.99 15.19
CA GLU A 23 12.63 27.66 15.66
C GLU A 23 12.66 27.49 17.19
N GLY A 24 13.32 26.43 17.67
CA GLY A 24 13.44 26.11 19.10
C GLY A 24 12.31 25.26 19.69
N MET A 25 11.24 24.99 18.93
CA MET A 25 10.21 24.04 19.34
C MET A 25 10.63 22.58 19.08
N PRO A 26 10.18 21.60 19.90
CA PRO A 26 10.57 20.20 19.72
C PRO A 26 10.06 19.57 18.41
N TRP A 27 9.06 20.19 17.77
CA TRP A 27 8.53 19.80 16.46
C TRP A 27 9.11 20.62 15.29
N TYR A 28 10.11 21.47 15.54
CA TYR A 28 10.77 22.23 14.49
C TYR A 28 11.46 21.27 13.52
N SER A 29 10.98 21.27 12.28
CA SER A 29 11.64 20.57 11.18
C SER A 29 12.16 21.66 10.27
N GLY A 30 13.48 21.83 10.18
CA GLY A 30 14.09 22.96 9.45
C GLY A 30 13.53 23.18 8.04
N GLU A 31 13.87 24.31 7.42
CA GLU A 31 13.23 24.85 6.20
C GLU A 31 13.03 23.86 5.02
N LYS A 32 13.80 22.78 4.98
CA LYS A 32 13.74 21.69 3.98
C LYS A 32 12.52 20.77 4.09
N SER A 33 11.88 20.64 5.26
CA SER A 33 10.78 19.67 5.47
C SER A 33 9.50 19.99 4.69
N LYS A 34 9.29 21.26 4.33
CA LYS A 34 8.12 21.73 3.57
C LYS A 34 8.04 21.12 2.16
N THR A 35 9.18 20.76 1.57
CA THR A 35 9.25 20.25 0.19
C THR A 35 9.14 18.73 0.15
N GLU A 36 9.54 18.03 1.22
CA GLU A 36 9.47 16.56 1.29
C GLU A 36 8.06 16.06 1.60
N ASN A 37 7.33 16.69 2.54
CA ASN A 37 5.96 16.31 2.88
C ASN A 37 4.97 16.45 1.70
N LYS A 38 5.25 17.33 0.74
CA LYS A 38 4.43 17.46 -0.48
C LYS A 38 4.61 16.27 -1.43
N ARG A 39 5.78 15.62 -1.42
CA ARG A 39 6.09 14.48 -2.28
C ARG A 39 5.54 13.17 -1.72
N GLU A 40 5.44 13.05 -0.40
CA GLU A 40 5.00 11.81 0.25
C GLU A 40 3.50 11.55 0.05
N ASN A 41 2.68 12.61 0.04
CA ASN A 41 1.23 12.50 -0.16
C ASN A 41 0.81 12.13 -1.60
N ASP A 42 1.66 12.39 -2.60
CA ASP A 42 1.40 12.03 -4.00
C ASP A 42 1.55 10.51 -4.25
N PHE A 43 2.21 9.76 -3.36
CA PHE A 43 2.35 8.30 -3.49
C PHE A 43 1.13 7.51 -3.00
N THR A 44 0.25 8.14 -2.22
CA THR A 44 -0.85 7.45 -1.53
C THR A 44 -2.18 7.44 -2.28
N ASP A 45 -2.35 8.32 -3.28
CA ASP A 45 -3.55 8.38 -4.12
C ASP A 45 -3.38 7.62 -5.45
N LEU A 46 -2.85 6.39 -5.37
CA LEU A 46 -2.94 5.46 -6.50
C LEU A 46 -4.42 5.22 -6.81
N THR A 47 -4.84 5.70 -7.98
CA THR A 47 -6.20 5.52 -8.47
C THR A 47 -6.52 4.03 -8.57
N PHE A 48 -7.78 3.63 -8.31
CA PHE A 48 -8.21 2.22 -8.35
C PHE A 48 -7.80 1.46 -9.64
N LYS A 49 -7.63 2.18 -10.75
CA LYS A 49 -7.17 1.62 -12.03
C LYS A 49 -5.68 1.22 -12.00
N GLU A 50 -4.83 1.99 -11.32
CA GLU A 50 -3.39 1.74 -11.21
C GLU A 50 -3.12 0.57 -10.26
N LYS A 51 -3.87 0.50 -9.14
CA LYS A 51 -3.86 -0.64 -8.23
C LYS A 51 -4.17 -1.97 -8.94
N ARG A 52 -5.11 -1.96 -9.89
CA ARG A 52 -5.47 -3.14 -10.68
C ARG A 52 -4.38 -3.54 -11.68
N ALA A 53 -3.68 -2.59 -12.29
CA ALA A 53 -2.56 -2.88 -13.18
C ALA A 53 -1.40 -3.51 -12.39
N MET A 54 -1.09 -2.96 -11.21
CA MET A 54 -0.07 -3.49 -10.32
C MET A 54 -0.40 -4.91 -9.83
N MET A 55 -1.66 -5.17 -9.43
CA MET A 55 -2.10 -6.50 -9.01
C MET A 55 -1.92 -7.57 -10.10
N ARG A 56 -2.12 -7.23 -11.38
CA ARG A 56 -1.93 -8.21 -12.48
C ARG A 56 -0.46 -8.62 -12.61
N GLY A 57 0.47 -7.68 -12.42
CA GLY A 57 1.90 -7.98 -12.41
C GLY A 57 2.30 -8.88 -11.25
N ILE A 58 1.85 -8.53 -10.03
CA ILE A 58 2.12 -9.32 -8.81
C ILE A 58 1.52 -10.73 -8.94
N LEU A 59 0.28 -10.83 -9.42
CA LEU A 59 -0.40 -12.10 -9.60
C LEU A 59 0.30 -12.99 -10.62
N GLY A 60 0.82 -12.41 -11.71
CA GLY A 60 1.62 -13.15 -12.69
C GLY A 60 2.89 -13.74 -12.08
N ALA A 61 3.64 -12.95 -11.31
CA ALA A 61 4.84 -13.42 -10.62
C ALA A 61 4.53 -14.49 -9.57
N ALA A 62 3.48 -14.29 -8.77
CA ALA A 62 3.05 -15.26 -7.76
C ALA A 62 2.58 -16.58 -8.41
N LEU A 63 1.92 -16.52 -9.56
CA LEU A 63 1.46 -17.69 -10.30
C LEU A 63 2.64 -18.53 -10.82
N LEU A 64 3.72 -17.91 -11.29
CA LEU A 64 4.92 -18.63 -11.70
C LEU A 64 5.55 -19.41 -10.53
N ILE A 65 5.66 -18.78 -9.36
CA ILE A 65 6.20 -19.43 -8.16
C ILE A 65 5.28 -20.59 -7.75
N ALA A 66 3.96 -20.39 -7.73
CA ALA A 66 3.00 -21.43 -7.42
C ALA A 66 3.09 -22.62 -8.38
N ALA A 67 3.29 -22.36 -9.69
CA ALA A 67 3.45 -23.40 -10.69
C ALA A 67 4.71 -24.27 -10.44
N LEU A 68 5.83 -23.66 -10.01
CA LEU A 68 7.03 -24.41 -9.65
C LEU A 68 6.79 -25.32 -8.44
N PHE A 69 6.12 -24.81 -7.40
CA PHE A 69 5.75 -25.63 -6.25
C PHE A 69 4.86 -26.81 -6.65
N LEU A 70 3.82 -26.56 -7.44
CA LEU A 70 2.94 -27.63 -7.94
C LEU A 70 3.71 -28.67 -8.75
N LEU A 71 4.68 -28.27 -9.57
CA LEU A 71 5.52 -29.19 -10.34
C LEU A 71 6.34 -30.08 -9.41
N VAL A 72 7.00 -29.49 -8.40
CA VAL A 72 7.79 -30.25 -7.42
C VAL A 72 6.90 -31.23 -6.65
N PHE A 73 5.74 -30.79 -6.16
CA PHE A 73 4.79 -31.67 -5.48
C PHE A 73 4.26 -32.77 -6.39
N PHE A 74 3.98 -32.47 -7.66
CA PHE A 74 3.53 -33.46 -8.63
C PHE A 74 4.59 -34.54 -8.88
N LEU A 75 5.85 -34.14 -9.07
CA LEU A 75 6.98 -35.08 -9.19
C LEU A 75 7.17 -35.89 -7.91
N PHE A 76 7.02 -35.26 -6.74
CA PHE A 76 7.11 -35.94 -5.45
C PHE A 76 6.00 -36.99 -5.29
N ILE A 77 4.75 -36.67 -5.64
CA ILE A 77 3.63 -37.62 -5.60
C ILE A 77 3.88 -38.78 -6.58
N LEU A 78 4.34 -38.49 -7.80
CA LEU A 78 4.69 -39.55 -8.76
C LEU A 78 5.82 -40.44 -8.22
N PHE A 79 6.85 -39.86 -7.60
CA PHE A 79 7.91 -40.61 -6.96
C PHE A 79 7.36 -41.52 -5.85
N CYS A 80 6.52 -41.00 -4.96
CA CYS A 80 5.87 -41.80 -3.93
C CYS A 80 5.01 -42.94 -4.52
N SER A 81 4.23 -42.68 -5.57
CA SER A 81 3.36 -43.69 -6.17
C SER A 81 4.12 -44.78 -6.93
N TYR A 82 5.19 -44.43 -7.66
CA TYR A 82 5.89 -45.39 -8.53
C TYR A 82 7.13 -46.02 -7.90
N VAL A 83 7.77 -45.35 -6.93
CA VAL A 83 9.02 -45.82 -6.30
C VAL A 83 8.77 -46.33 -4.87
N TRP A 84 7.85 -45.72 -4.12
CA TRP A 84 7.59 -46.12 -2.72
C TRP A 84 6.42 -47.11 -2.60
N LEU A 85 5.31 -46.90 -3.32
CA LEU A 85 4.11 -47.76 -3.24
C LEU A 85 4.17 -49.02 -4.13
N LYS A 86 5.38 -49.52 -4.37
CA LYS A 86 5.66 -50.82 -4.98
C LYS A 86 6.50 -51.64 -4.01
#